data_AF-A0A2V8K3K0-F1
#
_entry.id   AF-A0A2V8K3K0-F1
#
_cell.length_a   1.000
_cell.length_b   1.000
_cell.length_c   1.000
_cell.angle_alpha   90.00
_cell.angle_beta   90.00
_cell.angle_gamma   90.00
#
_symmetry.space_group_name_H-M   'P 1'
#
loop_
_entity.id
_entity.type
_entity.pdbx_description
1 polymer ?
#
loop_
_entity_poly.entity_id
_entity_poly.type
_entity_poly.pdbx_seq_one_letter_code
_entity_poly.pdbx_strand_id
1 'polypeptide(L)'
;MTLLLTLLLLVQQAATPAPPVVKFAGEVSYGETFEREFGSGLLFRLSASQDPQTPGWTIELRPKNETRPEVELVWVATPPYRFFNPRYLEISYGYSAREIVAMNERAFSFVRDPRDYDRAAEAVRTLLWPYTFSEEQVKRAEETLNQVPTCQGVLRIVDHRLGPDPQTSERIEWLKFEVELCRPSER
;
A
#
# COMPACT_ATOMS: atom_id res chain seq x y z
N MET A 1 -17.64 -46.21 42.42
CA MET A 1 -18.14 -45.23 41.45
C MET A 1 -17.19 -44.05 41.51
N THR A 2 -16.15 -44.06 40.67
CA THR A 2 -15.01 -43.14 40.76
C THR A 2 -15.20 -42.06 39.70
N LEU A 3 -15.51 -40.84 40.11
CA LEU A 3 -15.62 -39.70 39.19
C LEU A 3 -14.22 -39.24 38.78
N LEU A 4 -13.89 -39.34 37.49
CA LEU A 4 -12.80 -38.59 36.87
C LEU A 4 -13.25 -37.13 36.73
N LEU A 5 -12.49 -36.20 37.31
CA LEU A 5 -12.64 -34.77 37.07
C LEU A 5 -11.66 -34.37 35.95
N THR A 6 -12.15 -34.21 34.73
CA THR A 6 -11.35 -33.74 33.60
C THR A 6 -11.29 -32.21 33.65
N LEU A 7 -10.15 -31.66 34.06
CA LEU A 7 -9.91 -30.22 34.06
C LEU A 7 -9.60 -29.76 32.63
N LEU A 8 -10.55 -29.06 31.99
CA LEU A 8 -10.33 -28.42 30.70
C LEU A 8 -9.50 -27.15 30.91
N LEU A 9 -8.22 -27.15 30.53
CA LEU A 9 -7.43 -25.91 30.40
C LEU A 9 -7.90 -25.15 29.15
N LEU A 10 -8.60 -24.05 29.37
CA LEU A 10 -8.80 -23.02 28.35
C LEU A 10 -7.47 -22.28 28.15
N VAL A 11 -6.79 -22.59 27.05
CA VAL A 11 -5.66 -21.78 26.58
C VAL A 11 -6.27 -20.49 26.03
N GLN A 12 -6.23 -19.41 26.81
CA GLN A 12 -6.48 -18.06 26.28
C GLN A 12 -5.33 -17.73 25.33
N GLN A 13 -5.58 -17.77 24.02
CA GLN A 13 -4.69 -17.11 23.07
C GLN A 13 -4.78 -15.61 23.34
N ALA A 14 -3.73 -15.05 23.95
CA ALA A 14 -3.57 -13.62 24.02
C ALA A 14 -3.49 -13.10 22.58
N ALA A 15 -4.47 -12.29 22.17
CA ALA A 15 -4.40 -11.59 20.90
C ALA A 15 -3.15 -10.70 20.92
N THR A 16 -2.26 -10.89 19.96
CA THR A 16 -1.09 -10.03 19.79
C THR A 16 -1.57 -8.58 19.66
N PRO A 17 -1.10 -7.62 20.49
CA PRO A 17 -1.55 -6.24 20.39
C PRO A 17 -1.26 -5.72 18.98
N ALA A 18 -2.23 -5.02 18.40
CA ALA A 18 -2.08 -4.41 17.09
C ALA A 18 -0.83 -3.50 17.08
N PRO A 19 -0.07 -3.44 15.97
CA PRO A 19 1.08 -2.56 15.89
C PRO A 19 0.69 -1.11 16.24
N PRO A 20 1.55 -0.36 16.95
CA PRO A 20 1.30 1.06 17.18
C PRO A 20 1.12 1.78 15.84
N VAL A 21 0.30 2.83 15.81
CA VAL A 21 -0.06 3.51 14.57
C VAL A 21 0.60 4.89 14.51
N VAL A 22 1.05 5.29 13.33
CA VAL A 22 1.51 6.66 13.02
C VAL A 22 0.41 7.38 12.25
N LYS A 23 0.08 8.61 12.66
CA LYS A 23 -0.88 9.47 11.98
C LYS A 23 -0.24 10.78 11.58
N PHE A 24 -0.54 11.26 10.38
CA PHE A 24 -0.15 12.60 9.93
C PHE A 24 -1.13 13.09 8.86
N ALA A 25 -1.05 14.38 8.55
CA ALA A 25 -1.81 15.00 7.47
C ALA A 25 -0.84 15.71 6.52
N GLY A 26 -1.31 15.97 5.31
CA GLY A 26 -0.56 16.66 4.28
C GLY A 26 -1.46 17.33 3.26
N GLU A 27 -0.84 18.18 2.47
CA GLU A 27 -1.43 18.81 1.30
C GLU A 27 -0.43 18.67 0.15
N VAL A 28 -0.93 18.49 -1.07
CA VAL A 28 -0.09 18.38 -2.27
C VAL A 28 -0.79 18.99 -3.47
N SER A 29 -0.05 19.73 -4.30
CA SER A 29 -0.55 20.32 -5.54
C SER A 29 -0.09 19.53 -6.75
N TYR A 30 -0.85 19.63 -7.85
CA TYR A 30 -0.55 18.95 -9.11
C TYR A 30 0.92 19.10 -9.53
N GLY A 31 1.54 17.97 -9.90
CA GLY A 31 2.94 17.89 -10.31
C GLY A 31 3.94 17.87 -9.14
N GLU A 32 3.51 18.19 -7.92
CA GLU A 32 4.35 18.11 -6.73
C GLU A 32 4.34 16.71 -6.14
N THR A 33 5.47 16.29 -5.59
CA THR A 33 5.55 15.09 -4.77
C THR A 33 5.49 15.49 -3.29
N PHE A 34 4.69 14.79 -2.50
CA PHE A 34 4.69 14.92 -1.05
C PHE A 34 5.51 13.80 -0.43
N GLU A 35 6.32 14.13 0.58
CA GLU A 35 7.12 13.16 1.32
C GLU A 35 7.04 13.39 2.83
N ARG A 36 6.93 12.30 3.60
CA ARG A 36 6.91 12.34 5.06
C ARG A 36 7.59 11.11 5.64
N GLU A 37 8.61 11.35 6.46
CA GLU A 37 9.22 10.27 7.23
C GLU A 37 8.27 9.76 8.32
N PHE A 38 8.26 8.45 8.50
CA PHE A 38 7.52 7.79 9.56
C PHE A 38 8.27 6.54 10.06
N GLY A 39 8.21 6.31 11.37
CA GLY A 39 8.99 5.23 12.01
C GLY A 39 10.51 5.43 11.86
N SER A 40 11.26 4.37 12.16
CA SER A 40 12.72 4.38 12.11
C SER A 40 13.23 4.11 10.68
N GLY A 41 13.11 5.09 9.78
CA GLY A 41 13.77 5.05 8.46
C GLY A 41 12.90 4.66 7.27
N LEU A 42 11.57 4.83 7.36
CA LEU A 42 10.68 4.75 6.20
C LEU A 42 10.17 6.13 5.79
N LEU A 43 9.86 6.25 4.51
CA LEU A 43 9.30 7.43 3.88
C LEU A 43 7.95 7.07 3.26
N PHE A 44 6.91 7.81 3.63
CA PHE A 44 5.64 7.84 2.90
C PHE A 44 5.76 8.88 1.80
N ARG A 45 5.27 8.55 0.60
CA ARG A 45 5.30 9.43 -0.56
C ARG A 45 3.98 9.37 -1.33
N LEU A 46 3.51 10.55 -1.75
CA LEU A 46 2.60 10.67 -2.90
C LEU A 46 3.44 11.09 -4.09
N SER A 47 3.77 10.12 -4.94
CA SER A 47 4.67 10.31 -6.08
C SER A 47 3.88 10.83 -7.27
N ALA A 48 4.19 12.04 -7.73
CA ALA A 48 3.52 12.62 -8.89
C ALA A 48 3.79 11.79 -10.16
N SER A 49 2.72 11.44 -10.88
CA SER A 49 2.84 10.77 -12.17
C SER A 49 3.63 11.63 -13.15
N GLN A 50 4.58 11.01 -13.84
CA GLN A 50 5.34 11.62 -14.92
C GLN A 50 4.67 11.42 -16.29
N ASP A 51 3.62 10.59 -16.34
CA ASP A 51 2.83 10.38 -17.54
C ASP A 51 1.70 11.41 -17.61
N PRO A 52 1.72 12.33 -18.59
CA PRO A 52 0.73 13.38 -18.70
C PRO A 52 -0.68 12.85 -19.05
N GLN A 53 -0.79 11.60 -19.53
CA GLN A 53 -2.09 10.95 -19.80
C GLN A 53 -2.77 10.42 -18.53
N THR A 54 -2.00 10.21 -17.46
CA THR A 54 -2.48 9.67 -16.18
C THR A 54 -2.05 10.58 -15.02
N PRO A 55 -2.45 11.88 -15.04
CA PRO A 55 -2.04 12.82 -14.02
C PRO A 55 -2.59 12.43 -12.64
N GLY A 56 -1.82 12.72 -11.60
CA GLY A 56 -2.16 12.44 -10.20
C GLY A 56 -0.96 11.91 -9.43
N TRP A 57 -1.24 11.02 -8.47
CA TRP A 57 -0.21 10.46 -7.60
C TRP A 57 -0.36 8.97 -7.40
N THR A 58 0.75 8.31 -7.11
CA THR A 58 0.78 6.95 -6.57
C THR A 58 1.24 6.98 -5.11
N ILE A 59 0.53 6.25 -4.24
CA ILE A 59 0.95 5.99 -2.86
C ILE A 59 2.15 5.05 -2.88
N GLU A 60 3.24 5.48 -2.25
CA GLU A 60 4.49 4.73 -2.17
C GLU A 60 5.03 4.76 -0.74
N LEU A 61 5.58 3.62 -0.28
CA LEU A 61 6.38 3.56 0.94
C LEU A 61 7.78 3.04 0.59
N ARG A 62 8.81 3.76 1.03
CA ARG A 62 10.20 3.45 0.66
C ARG A 62 11.12 3.52 1.87
N PRO A 63 12.24 2.76 1.89
CA PRO A 63 13.33 3.05 2.80
C PRO A 63 13.84 4.47 2.56
N LYS A 64 14.07 5.23 3.64
CA LYS A 64 14.63 6.59 3.55
C LYS A 64 16.02 6.60 2.92
N ASN A 65 16.81 5.54 3.15
CA ASN A 65 18.14 5.43 2.56
C ASN A 65 18.01 5.03 1.08
N GLU A 66 18.20 6.00 0.20
CA GLU A 66 18.01 5.91 -1.26
C GLU A 66 19.01 5.00 -1.99
N THR A 67 19.81 4.18 -1.30
CA THR A 67 20.72 3.23 -1.94
C THR A 67 20.01 2.22 -2.85
N ARG A 68 18.69 2.07 -2.69
CA ARG A 68 17.84 1.17 -3.48
C ARG A 68 16.53 1.87 -3.90
N PRO A 69 16.57 2.80 -4.88
CA PRO A 69 15.40 3.57 -5.31
C PRO A 69 14.33 2.71 -6.00
N GLU A 70 14.62 1.45 -6.33
CA GLU A 70 13.67 0.48 -6.85
C GLU A 70 12.81 -0.19 -5.76
N VAL A 71 13.16 -0.04 -4.47
CA VAL A 71 12.38 -0.59 -3.37
C VAL A 71 11.17 0.30 -3.12
N GLU A 72 9.98 -0.28 -3.29
CA GLU A 72 8.71 0.36 -3.01
C GLU A 72 7.80 -0.72 -2.38
N LEU A 73 7.42 -0.53 -1.13
CA LEU A 73 6.89 -1.59 -0.27
C LEU A 73 5.40 -1.84 -0.48
N VAL A 74 4.67 -0.91 -1.12
CA VAL A 74 3.22 -0.98 -1.34
C VAL A 74 2.89 -1.84 -2.55
N TRP A 75 3.56 -1.67 -3.69
CA TRP A 75 3.20 -2.34 -4.94
C TRP A 75 3.31 -3.86 -4.86
N VAL A 76 4.20 -4.38 -4.02
CA VAL A 76 4.37 -5.83 -3.81
C VAL A 76 3.38 -6.44 -2.82
N ALA A 77 2.64 -5.60 -2.09
CA ALA A 77 1.79 -6.01 -0.98
C ALA A 77 0.32 -5.62 -1.16
N THR A 78 0.01 -4.71 -2.09
CA THR A 78 -1.36 -4.27 -2.38
C THR A 78 -1.83 -4.87 -3.70
N PRO A 79 -2.58 -5.99 -3.70
CA PRO A 79 -3.32 -6.42 -4.88
C PRO A 79 -4.52 -5.49 -5.15
N PRO A 80 -5.11 -5.51 -6.36
CA PRO A 80 -4.76 -6.35 -7.51
C PRO A 80 -3.54 -5.83 -8.29
N TYR A 81 -2.77 -6.73 -8.91
CA TYR A 81 -1.54 -6.38 -9.65
C TYR A 81 -1.76 -6.06 -11.14
N ARG A 82 -2.92 -6.41 -11.70
CA ARG A 82 -3.21 -6.26 -13.14
C ARG A 82 -4.41 -5.35 -13.44
N PHE A 83 -4.99 -4.76 -12.41
CA PHE A 83 -6.18 -3.91 -12.50
C PHE A 83 -5.93 -2.63 -11.71
N PHE A 84 -6.91 -1.73 -11.71
CA PHE A 84 -6.88 -0.54 -10.88
C PHE A 84 -6.54 -0.90 -9.42
N ASN A 85 -5.54 -0.21 -8.88
CA ASN A 85 -4.99 -0.50 -7.58
C ASN A 85 -5.33 0.64 -6.60
N PRO A 86 -5.71 0.35 -5.35
CA PRO A 86 -6.01 1.36 -4.33
C PRO A 86 -4.89 2.38 -4.08
N ARG A 87 -3.64 2.06 -4.48
CA ARG A 87 -2.50 2.99 -4.40
C ARG A 87 -2.58 4.15 -5.40
N TYR A 88 -3.43 4.06 -6.43
CA TYR A 88 -3.54 5.07 -7.49
C TYR A 88 -4.51 6.18 -7.10
N LEU A 89 -4.01 7.41 -7.03
CA LEU A 89 -4.75 8.66 -6.99
C LEU A 89 -4.52 9.43 -8.30
N GLU A 90 -4.72 8.73 -9.41
CA GLU A 90 -4.46 9.20 -10.77
C GLU A 90 -5.55 8.73 -11.73
N ILE A 91 -5.69 9.44 -12.85
CA ILE A 91 -6.67 9.16 -13.89
C ILE A 91 -6.18 7.99 -14.74
N SER A 92 -6.41 6.76 -14.27
CA SER A 92 -6.03 5.54 -14.99
C SER A 92 -7.19 4.54 -14.99
N TYR A 93 -7.09 3.49 -15.83
CA TYR A 93 -8.12 2.45 -15.95
C TYR A 93 -9.54 2.98 -16.30
N GLY A 94 -9.61 4.12 -16.99
CA GLY A 94 -10.89 4.72 -17.42
C GLY A 94 -11.61 5.53 -16.35
N TYR A 95 -11.02 5.73 -15.17
CA TYR A 95 -11.59 6.58 -14.13
C TYR A 95 -11.24 8.05 -14.35
N SER A 96 -12.23 8.91 -14.20
CA SER A 96 -12.07 10.37 -14.17
C SER A 96 -11.48 10.87 -12.84
N ALA A 97 -10.93 12.09 -12.83
CA ALA A 97 -10.43 12.74 -11.62
C ALA A 97 -11.49 12.77 -10.49
N ARG A 98 -12.75 13.05 -10.86
CA ARG A 98 -13.90 13.05 -9.94
C ARG A 98 -14.18 11.69 -9.32
N GLU A 99 -14.13 10.62 -10.11
CA GLU A 99 -14.34 9.26 -9.61
C GLU A 99 -13.19 8.85 -8.69
N ILE A 100 -11.95 9.21 -9.04
CA ILE A 100 -10.79 8.96 -8.20
C ILE A 100 -10.99 9.62 -6.84
N VAL A 101 -11.23 10.92 -6.73
CA VAL A 101 -11.39 11.56 -5.41
C VAL A 101 -12.62 11.07 -4.63
N ALA A 102 -13.66 10.55 -5.32
CA ALA A 102 -14.85 10.00 -4.68
C ALA A 102 -14.63 8.62 -4.05
N MET A 103 -13.65 7.86 -4.52
CA MET A 103 -13.28 6.57 -3.92
C MET A 103 -12.43 6.80 -2.65
N ASN A 104 -13.07 7.19 -1.57
CA ASN A 104 -12.43 7.48 -0.29
C ASN A 104 -13.03 6.55 0.79
N GLU A 105 -12.29 5.89 1.67
CA GLU A 105 -10.84 5.91 1.93
C GLU A 105 -9.99 4.96 1.06
N ARG A 106 -8.67 5.19 1.02
CA ARG A 106 -7.68 4.32 0.37
C ARG A 106 -7.03 3.39 1.37
N ALA A 107 -7.51 2.15 1.45
CA ALA A 107 -6.84 1.10 2.20
C ALA A 107 -5.78 0.41 1.33
N PHE A 108 -4.58 0.22 1.87
CA PHE A 108 -3.47 -0.44 1.20
C PHE A 108 -2.60 -1.23 2.19
N SER A 109 -1.82 -2.16 1.66
CA SER A 109 -0.88 -2.98 2.42
C SER A 109 0.54 -2.70 1.97
N PHE A 110 1.51 -2.80 2.88
CA PHE A 110 2.93 -2.68 2.56
C PHE A 110 3.74 -3.74 3.28
N VAL A 111 4.86 -4.14 2.69
CA VAL A 111 5.82 -5.05 3.33
C VAL A 111 6.38 -4.37 4.58
N ARG A 112 6.28 -5.05 5.73
CA ARG A 112 6.64 -4.48 7.04
C ARG A 112 8.14 -4.18 7.17
N ASP A 113 8.98 -4.98 6.52
CA ASP A 113 10.43 -4.87 6.57
C ASP A 113 11.02 -4.83 5.17
N PRO A 114 11.80 -3.78 4.80
CA PRO A 114 12.42 -3.69 3.49
C PRO A 114 13.26 -4.90 3.09
N ARG A 115 13.77 -5.68 4.05
CA ARG A 115 14.53 -6.92 3.77
C ARG A 115 13.68 -8.01 3.11
N ASP A 116 12.37 -7.99 3.31
CA ASP A 116 11.44 -8.94 2.70
C ASP A 116 11.00 -8.53 1.28
N TYR A 117 11.40 -7.33 0.82
CA TYR A 117 10.98 -6.77 -0.47
C TYR A 117 11.33 -7.68 -1.65
N ASP A 118 12.58 -8.14 -1.77
CA ASP A 118 13.02 -8.88 -2.96
C ASP A 118 12.25 -10.20 -3.11
N ARG A 119 12.00 -10.88 -1.98
CA ARG A 119 11.19 -12.09 -1.91
C ARG A 119 9.74 -11.82 -2.34
N ALA A 120 9.14 -10.73 -1.87
CA ALA A 120 7.79 -10.34 -2.27
C ALA A 120 7.72 -9.94 -3.75
N ALA A 121 8.68 -9.15 -4.23
CA ALA A 121 8.75 -8.67 -5.60
C ALA A 121 8.91 -9.83 -6.60
N GLU A 122 9.71 -10.85 -6.27
CA GLU A 122 9.84 -12.05 -7.09
C GLU A 122 8.52 -12.79 -7.23
N ALA A 123 7.81 -13.02 -6.12
CA ALA A 123 6.50 -13.64 -6.13
C ALA A 123 5.49 -12.83 -6.94
N VAL A 124 5.41 -11.51 -6.76
CA VAL A 124 4.49 -10.66 -7.55
C VAL A 124 4.83 -10.70 -9.04
N ARG A 125 6.11 -10.73 -9.44
CA ARG A 125 6.49 -10.88 -10.86
C ARG A 125 5.93 -12.16 -11.48
N THR A 126 5.88 -13.25 -10.73
CA THR A 126 5.20 -14.48 -11.16
C THR A 126 3.69 -14.29 -11.28
N LEU A 127 3.06 -13.65 -10.29
CA LEU A 127 1.60 -13.46 -10.25
C LEU A 127 1.08 -12.40 -11.23
N LEU A 128 1.93 -11.51 -11.73
CA LEU A 128 1.59 -10.58 -12.82
C LEU A 128 1.33 -11.34 -14.13
N TRP A 129 2.07 -12.42 -14.38
CA TRP A 129 2.01 -13.17 -15.63
C TRP A 129 1.96 -14.68 -15.36
N PRO A 130 0.95 -15.19 -14.64
CA PRO A 130 0.95 -16.56 -14.14
C PRO A 130 0.99 -17.61 -15.26
N TYR A 131 0.48 -17.26 -16.46
CA TYR A 131 0.48 -18.13 -17.64
C TYR A 131 1.87 -18.39 -18.24
N THR A 132 2.93 -17.68 -17.80
CA THR A 132 4.31 -17.96 -18.22
C THR A 132 5.03 -18.92 -17.28
N PHE A 133 4.37 -19.40 -16.23
CA PHE A 133 4.93 -20.26 -15.19
C PHE A 133 4.10 -21.54 -15.02
N SER A 134 4.70 -22.56 -14.42
CA SER A 134 3.96 -23.76 -13.98
C SER A 134 3.00 -23.43 -12.83
N GLU A 135 1.93 -24.22 -12.68
CA GLU A 135 0.98 -24.10 -11.56
C GLU A 135 1.69 -24.15 -10.20
N GLU A 136 2.72 -24.98 -10.08
CA GLU A 136 3.50 -25.12 -8.86
C GLU A 136 4.32 -23.86 -8.53
N GLN A 137 4.85 -23.18 -9.56
CA GLN A 137 5.53 -21.89 -9.37
C GLN A 137 4.55 -20.80 -8.95
N VAL A 138 3.38 -20.75 -9.58
CA VAL A 138 2.31 -19.79 -9.22
C VAL A 138 1.87 -20.02 -7.78
N LYS A 139 1.59 -21.27 -7.39
CA LYS A 139 1.22 -21.61 -6.01
C LYS A 139 2.29 -21.23 -5.00
N ARG A 140 3.57 -21.49 -5.30
CA ARG A 140 4.68 -21.07 -4.43
C ARG A 140 4.80 -19.55 -4.30
N ALA A 141 4.49 -18.80 -5.36
CA ALA A 141 4.45 -17.34 -5.30
C ALA A 141 3.31 -16.83 -4.40
N GLU A 142 2.12 -17.41 -4.50
CA GLU A 142 1.00 -17.10 -3.60
C GLU A 142 1.34 -17.42 -2.14
N GLU A 143 1.88 -18.62 -1.87
CA GLU A 143 2.34 -19.03 -0.53
C GLU A 143 3.41 -18.09 0.01
N THR A 144 4.33 -17.64 -0.85
CA THR A 144 5.36 -16.67 -0.49
C THR A 144 4.76 -15.36 -0.03
N LEU A 145 3.82 -14.76 -0.78
CA LEU A 145 3.18 -13.51 -0.39
C LEU A 145 2.36 -13.63 0.89
N ASN A 146 1.67 -14.76 1.09
CA ASN A 146 0.92 -15.03 2.32
C ASN A 146 1.81 -15.11 3.56
N GLN A 147 3.10 -15.39 3.39
CA GLN A 147 4.08 -15.47 4.48
C GLN A 147 4.91 -14.21 4.68
N VAL A 148 4.90 -13.27 3.73
CA VAL A 148 5.61 -11.99 3.88
C VAL A 148 4.84 -11.15 4.90
N PRO A 149 5.46 -10.72 6.01
CA PRO A 149 4.78 -9.89 6.99
C PRO A 149 4.42 -8.53 6.38
N THR A 150 3.13 -8.19 6.39
CA THR A 150 2.63 -6.90 5.91
C THR A 150 2.14 -6.04 7.06
N CYS A 151 1.99 -4.76 6.75
CA CYS A 151 1.30 -3.78 7.56
C CYS A 151 0.26 -3.03 6.73
N GLN A 152 -0.72 -2.46 7.42
CA GLN A 152 -1.82 -1.74 6.80
C GLN A 152 -1.58 -0.23 6.84
N GLY A 153 -2.01 0.44 5.78
CA GLY A 153 -2.08 1.89 5.67
C GLY A 153 -3.45 2.32 5.16
N VAL A 154 -3.89 3.49 5.61
CA VAL A 154 -5.10 4.16 5.11
C VAL A 154 -4.76 5.61 4.78
N LEU A 155 -5.10 6.04 3.57
CA LEU A 155 -5.14 7.45 3.21
C LEU A 155 -6.59 7.92 3.06
N ARG A 156 -6.92 9.05 3.68
CA ARG A 156 -8.23 9.69 3.58
C ARG A 156 -8.07 11.04 2.92
N ILE A 157 -8.78 11.27 1.82
CA ILE A 157 -8.90 12.59 1.21
C ILE A 157 -9.87 13.39 2.09
N VAL A 158 -9.41 14.50 2.65
CA VAL A 158 -10.19 15.39 3.51
C VAL A 158 -10.78 16.53 2.70
N ASP A 159 -10.03 17.03 1.71
CA ASP A 159 -10.47 18.07 0.80
C ASP A 159 -9.74 17.93 -0.54
N HIS A 160 -10.31 18.48 -1.61
CA HIS A 160 -9.72 18.41 -2.94
C HIS A 160 -10.18 19.57 -3.83
N ARG A 161 -9.35 19.89 -4.82
CA ARG A 161 -9.74 20.78 -5.92
C ARG A 161 -9.52 20.08 -7.25
N LEU A 162 -10.54 20.11 -8.10
CA LEU A 162 -10.45 19.70 -9.49
C LEU A 162 -10.24 20.92 -10.37
N GLY A 163 -9.54 20.76 -11.48
CA GLY A 163 -9.32 21.83 -12.45
C GLY A 163 -9.19 21.30 -13.86
N PRO A 164 -9.21 22.20 -14.86
CA PRO A 164 -9.24 21.80 -16.26
C PRO A 164 -7.92 21.16 -16.69
N ASP A 165 -8.03 20.11 -17.50
CA ASP A 165 -6.87 19.45 -18.09
C ASP A 165 -7.02 19.32 -19.62
N PRO A 166 -6.06 19.77 -20.44
CA PRO A 166 -6.21 19.70 -21.90
C PRO A 166 -6.27 18.29 -22.47
N GLN A 167 -5.72 17.29 -21.77
CA GLN A 167 -5.61 15.92 -22.26
C GLN A 167 -6.74 15.04 -21.71
N THR A 168 -7.11 15.26 -20.45
CA THR A 168 -8.08 14.44 -19.71
C THR A 168 -9.38 15.16 -19.38
N SER A 169 -9.56 16.40 -19.87
CA SER A 169 -10.65 17.35 -19.55
C SER A 169 -10.62 17.91 -18.13
N GLU A 170 -10.31 17.09 -17.12
CA GLU A 170 -10.24 17.46 -15.71
C GLU A 170 -9.10 16.73 -15.02
N ARG A 171 -8.41 17.37 -14.08
CA ARG A 171 -7.41 16.75 -13.21
C ARG A 171 -7.65 17.10 -11.75
N ILE A 172 -7.01 16.34 -10.87
CA ILE A 172 -6.88 16.71 -9.46
C ILE A 172 -5.78 17.77 -9.36
N GLU A 173 -6.15 19.01 -9.05
CA GLU A 173 -5.19 20.11 -8.91
C GLU A 173 -4.53 20.16 -7.54
N TRP A 174 -5.25 19.71 -6.51
CA TRP A 174 -4.79 19.78 -5.14
C TRP A 174 -5.55 18.77 -4.28
N LEU A 175 -4.86 18.20 -3.30
CA LEU A 175 -5.41 17.32 -2.29
C LEU A 175 -4.99 17.79 -0.89
N LYS A 176 -5.92 17.69 0.05
CA LYS A 176 -5.65 17.60 1.49
C LYS A 176 -6.02 16.22 1.97
N PHE A 177 -5.14 15.62 2.76
CA PHE A 177 -5.30 14.24 3.17
C PHE A 177 -4.79 13.98 4.57
N GLU A 178 -5.28 12.88 5.14
CA GLU A 178 -4.80 12.26 6.36
C GLU A 178 -4.29 10.86 6.05
N VAL A 179 -3.27 10.43 6.76
CA VAL A 179 -2.68 9.09 6.63
C VAL A 179 -2.59 8.44 7.99
N GLU A 180 -2.94 7.17 8.03
CA GLU A 180 -2.81 6.27 9.16
C GLU A 180 -1.99 5.06 8.73
N LEU A 181 -0.82 4.83 9.35
CA LEU A 181 0.06 3.71 9.03
C LEU A 181 0.31 2.87 10.27
N CYS A 182 0.27 1.54 10.15
CA CYS A 182 0.97 0.69 11.11
C CYS A 182 2.44 1.17 11.22
N ARG A 183 2.96 1.30 12.43
CA ARG A 183 4.39 1.44 12.68
C ARG A 183 5.04 0.06 12.61
N PRO A 184 6.03 -0.16 11.72
CA PRO A 184 6.85 -1.36 11.78
C PRO A 184 7.55 -1.47 13.13
N SER A 185 7.70 -2.68 13.67
CA SER A 185 8.54 -2.89 14.84
C SER A 185 9.98 -2.49 14.55
N GLU A 186 10.55 -1.66 15.41
CA GLU A 186 12.00 -1.48 15.51
C GLU A 186 12.60 -2.85 15.85
N ARG A 187 13.51 -3.36 15.01
CA ARG A 187 14.34 -4.53 15.35
C ARG A 187 15.77 -4.08 15.50
#